data_AF-A0A1V6IUM9-F1
#
_entry.id   AF-A0A1V6IUM9-F1
#
_cell.length_a   1.000
_cell.length_b   1.000
_cell.length_c   1.000
_cell.angle_alpha   90.00
_cell.angle_beta   90.00
_cell.angle_gamma   90.00
#
_symmetry.space_group_name_H-M   'P 1'
#
loop_
_entity.id
_entity.type
_entity.pdbx_description
1 polymer ?
#
loop_
_entity_poly.entity_id
_entity_poly.type
_entity_poly.pdbx_seq_one_letter_code
_entity_poly.pdbx_strand_id
1 'polypeptide(L)'
;MPVAVAVERGPVAGVHVQIRPTRLVVFGDSDFVSNGGLTGANADFFLGAVNWLLDRDIAMAITAPALPELQLVMNARQLRQLFWLAVVALPGAVMLVGLFAIWRRRR
;
A
#
# COMPACT_ATOMS: atom_id res chain seq x y z
N MET A 1 -8.31 2.40 13.15
CA MET A 1 -8.68 0.97 13.04
C MET A 1 -9.96 0.92 12.21
N PRO A 2 -9.88 0.67 10.90
CA PRO A 2 -11.07 0.54 10.09
C PRO A 2 -11.82 -0.73 10.50
N VAL A 3 -13.05 -0.59 10.96
CA VAL A 3 -13.95 -1.73 11.15
C VAL A 3 -14.49 -2.12 9.79
N ALA A 4 -14.56 -3.41 9.50
CA ALA A 4 -15.19 -3.96 8.31
C ALA A 4 -16.23 -5.01 8.68
N VAL A 5 -17.32 -5.09 7.93
CA VAL A 5 -18.39 -6.08 8.13
C VAL A 5 -18.69 -6.77 6.81
N ALA A 6 -18.75 -8.09 6.83
CA ALA A 6 -19.15 -8.93 5.69
C ALA A 6 -20.47 -9.64 6.01
N VAL A 7 -21.41 -9.62 5.07
CA VAL A 7 -22.73 -10.25 5.20
C VAL A 7 -23.05 -11.02 3.92
N GLU A 8 -23.56 -12.25 4.08
CA GLU A 8 -24.07 -13.07 3.00
C GLU A 8 -25.52 -13.44 3.28
N ARG A 9 -26.38 -13.28 2.27
CA ARG A 9 -27.78 -13.73 2.29
C ARG A 9 -27.96 -14.84 1.28
N GLY A 10 -28.03 -16.07 1.78
CA GLY A 10 -28.34 -17.27 1.01
C GLY A 10 -29.84 -17.48 0.76
N PRO A 11 -30.21 -18.57 0.04
CA PRO A 11 -31.60 -18.95 -0.21
C PRO A 11 -32.35 -19.17 1.10
N VAL A 12 -33.58 -18.67 1.19
CA VAL A 12 -34.45 -18.86 2.36
C VAL A 12 -35.05 -20.26 2.29
N ALA A 13 -34.89 -21.07 3.35
CA ALA A 13 -35.46 -22.41 3.40
C ALA A 13 -36.99 -22.35 3.21
N GLY A 14 -37.51 -23.07 2.21
CA GLY A 14 -38.94 -23.14 1.89
C GLY A 14 -39.41 -22.31 0.69
N VAL A 15 -38.55 -21.48 0.10
CA VAL A 15 -38.86 -20.71 -1.12
C VAL A 15 -37.98 -21.20 -2.27
N HIS A 16 -38.58 -21.95 -3.20
CA HIS A 16 -37.91 -22.48 -4.40
C HIS A 16 -37.75 -21.38 -5.47
N VAL A 17 -36.96 -20.37 -5.16
CA VAL A 17 -36.48 -19.42 -6.16
C VAL A 17 -34.98 -19.63 -6.25
N GLN A 18 -34.45 -19.82 -7.47
CA GLN A 18 -33.01 -19.89 -7.75
C GLN A 18 -32.36 -18.52 -7.52
N ILE A 19 -32.39 -18.03 -6.28
CA ILE A 19 -31.79 -16.76 -5.89
C ILE A 19 -30.31 -17.04 -5.65
N ARG A 20 -29.45 -16.44 -6.48
CA ARG A 20 -28.01 -16.40 -6.21
C ARG A 20 -27.78 -15.68 -4.87
N PRO A 21 -26.89 -16.19 -4.00
CA PRO A 21 -26.60 -15.55 -2.73
C PRO A 21 -26.13 -14.10 -2.96
N THR A 22 -26.63 -13.18 -2.13
CA THR A 22 -26.21 -11.78 -2.18
C THR A 22 -25.16 -11.55 -1.10
N ARG A 23 -23.99 -11.06 -1.49
CA ARG A 23 -22.89 -10.74 -0.58
C ARG A 23 -22.65 -9.24 -0.53
N LEU A 24 -22.32 -8.73 0.65
CA LEU A 24 -22.02 -7.33 0.92
C LEU A 24 -20.81 -7.25 1.85
N VAL A 25 -19.86 -6.37 1.53
CA VAL A 25 -18.76 -5.99 2.42
C VAL A 25 -18.80 -4.48 2.61
N VAL A 26 -18.73 -4.02 3.86
CA VAL A 26 -18.75 -2.60 4.23
C VAL A 26 -17.49 -2.27 5.00
N PHE A 27 -16.80 -1.21 4.58
CA PHE A 27 -15.61 -0.67 5.25
C PHE A 27 -15.95 0.68 5.89
N GLY A 28 -15.50 0.90 7.12
CA GLY A 28 -15.73 2.15 7.85
C GLY A 28 -14.76 3.29 7.51
N ASP A 29 -13.80 3.05 6.63
CA ASP A 29 -12.78 4.02 6.22
C ASP A 29 -12.43 3.76 4.75
N SER A 30 -12.22 4.82 3.96
CA SER A 30 -11.79 4.73 2.57
C SER A 30 -10.28 4.84 2.40
N ASP A 31 -9.57 5.38 3.39
CA ASP A 31 -8.15 5.73 3.24
C ASP A 31 -7.25 4.52 3.00
N PHE A 32 -7.67 3.33 3.45
CA PHE A 32 -6.94 2.07 3.22
C PHE A 32 -6.91 1.65 1.73
N VAL A 33 -7.77 2.20 0.88
CA VAL A 33 -7.79 1.96 -0.59
C VAL A 33 -7.33 3.21 -1.37
N SER A 34 -6.83 4.24 -0.69
CA SER A 34 -6.21 5.40 -1.35
C SER A 34 -4.91 5.02 -2.07
N ASN A 35 -4.42 5.88 -2.97
CA ASN A 35 -3.17 5.65 -3.72
C ASN A 35 -1.96 5.33 -2.82
N GLY A 36 -1.92 5.88 -1.59
CA GLY A 36 -0.87 5.55 -0.61
C GLY A 36 -1.25 4.43 0.37
N GLY A 37 -2.55 4.19 0.56
CA GLY A 37 -3.08 3.20 1.49
C GLY A 37 -3.18 1.79 0.93
N LEU A 38 -3.35 1.63 -0.38
CA LEU A 38 -3.51 0.33 -1.05
C LEU A 38 -2.16 -0.38 -1.24
N THR A 39 -1.47 -0.66 -0.13
CA THR A 39 -0.17 -1.35 -0.10
C THR A 39 -0.15 -2.41 1.00
N GLY A 40 0.69 -3.44 0.83
CA GLY A 40 0.85 -4.53 1.78
C GLY A 40 -0.49 -5.18 2.17
N ALA A 41 -0.71 -5.33 3.49
CA ALA A 41 -1.89 -6.00 4.05
C ALA A 41 -3.23 -5.36 3.65
N ASN A 42 -3.27 -4.06 3.34
CA ASN A 42 -4.51 -3.40 2.88
C ASN A 42 -4.91 -3.87 1.47
N ALA A 43 -3.92 -4.07 0.59
CA ALA A 43 -4.15 -4.59 -0.75
C ALA A 43 -4.61 -6.06 -0.70
N ASP A 44 -3.95 -6.89 0.10
CA ASP A 44 -4.35 -8.29 0.31
C ASP A 44 -5.77 -8.40 0.88
N PHE A 45 -6.08 -7.57 1.88
CA PHE A 45 -7.40 -7.52 2.50
C PHE A 45 -8.50 -7.10 1.51
N PHE A 46 -8.26 -6.04 0.74
CA PHE A 46 -9.21 -5.56 -0.28
C PHE A 46 -9.44 -6.60 -1.38
N LEU A 47 -8.37 -7.23 -1.89
CA LEU A 47 -8.47 -8.27 -2.90
C LEU A 47 -9.18 -9.52 -2.37
N GLY A 48 -8.93 -9.90 -1.12
CA GLY A 48 -9.65 -10.97 -0.44
C GLY A 48 -11.16 -10.70 -0.38
N ALA A 49 -11.56 -9.47 -0.01
CA ALA A 49 -12.97 -9.07 0.01
C ALA A 49 -13.61 -9.11 -1.40
N VAL A 50 -12.91 -8.63 -2.43
CA VAL A 50 -13.39 -8.69 -3.82
C VAL A 50 -13.53 -10.14 -4.30
N ASN A 51 -12.56 -11.00 -4.01
CA ASN A 51 -12.63 -12.42 -4.38
C ASN A 51 -13.81 -13.13 -3.71
N TRP A 52 -14.07 -12.83 -2.44
CA TRP A 52 -15.23 -13.36 -1.71
C TRP A 52 -16.55 -12.87 -2.31
N LEU A 53 -16.66 -11.59 -2.70
CA LEU A 53 -17.83 -11.04 -3.37
C LEU A 53 -18.10 -11.70 -4.73
N LEU A 54 -17.06 -12.19 -5.41
CA LEU A 54 -17.14 -12.82 -6.73
C LEU A 54 -17.36 -14.34 -6.68
N ASP A 55 -17.56 -14.92 -5.51
CA ASP A 55 -17.73 -16.37 -5.31
C ASP A 55 -16.55 -17.20 -5.82
N ARG A 56 -15.34 -16.63 -5.68
CA ARG A 56 -14.08 -17.28 -6.02
C ARG A 56 -13.43 -17.86 -4.77
N ASP A 57 -14.05 -18.90 -4.20
CA ASP A 57 -13.59 -19.54 -2.95
C ASP A 57 -12.15 -20.08 -3.03
N ILE A 58 -11.68 -20.42 -4.23
CA ILE A 58 -10.34 -20.99 -4.47
C ILE A 58 -9.24 -19.90 -4.40
N ALA A 59 -9.59 -18.61 -4.47
CA ALA A 59 -8.64 -17.49 -4.39
C ALA A 59 -8.43 -16.94 -2.96
N MET A 60 -9.05 -17.55 -1.94
CA MET A 60 -8.72 -17.31 -0.53
C MET A 60 -7.47 -18.10 -0.08
N ALA A 61 -6.66 -18.58 -1.03
CA ALA A 61 -5.32 -19.03 -0.74
C ALA A 61 -4.52 -17.81 -0.27
N ILE A 62 -4.33 -17.74 1.05
CA ILE A 62 -3.42 -16.84 1.75
C ILE A 62 -2.19 -16.66 0.87
N THR A 63 -2.04 -15.48 0.24
CA THR A 63 -0.84 -15.16 -0.53
C THR A 63 0.34 -15.48 0.38
N ALA A 64 1.22 -16.39 -0.07
CA ALA A 64 2.41 -16.75 0.70
C ALA A 64 3.07 -15.44 1.16
N PRO A 65 3.51 -15.31 2.43
CA PRO A 65 4.02 -14.05 2.95
C PRO A 65 4.98 -13.48 1.93
N ALA A 66 4.62 -12.32 1.35
CA ALA A 66 5.47 -11.70 0.35
C ALA A 66 6.86 -11.63 0.98
N LEU A 67 7.86 -12.18 0.26
CA LEU A 67 9.27 -12.13 0.64
C LEU A 67 9.50 -10.76 1.26
N PRO A 68 10.06 -10.64 2.47
CA PRO A 68 10.07 -9.39 3.22
C PRO A 68 10.53 -8.29 2.28
N GLU A 69 9.56 -7.51 1.80
CA GLU A 69 9.87 -6.32 1.03
C GLU A 69 10.77 -5.54 1.96
N LEU A 70 11.90 -5.06 1.44
CA LEU A 70 12.77 -4.19 2.19
C LEU A 70 11.99 -2.90 2.44
N GLN A 71 11.09 -2.93 3.41
CA GLN A 71 10.36 -1.79 3.89
C GLN A 71 11.41 -0.97 4.61
N LEU A 72 11.92 0.05 3.93
CA LEU A 72 12.65 1.12 4.59
C LEU A 72 11.65 1.83 5.50
N VAL A 73 11.50 1.31 6.71
CA VAL A 73 10.74 1.95 7.79
C VAL A 73 11.54 3.15 8.24
N MET A 74 11.46 4.22 7.46
CA MET A 74 12.09 5.50 7.75
C MET A 74 11.05 6.40 8.43
N ASN A 75 11.39 6.87 9.63
CA ASN A 75 10.64 7.93 10.27
C ASN A 75 10.68 9.19 9.38
N ALA A 76 9.64 10.03 9.42
CA ALA A 76 9.56 11.28 8.64
C ALA A 76 10.80 12.19 8.80
N ARG A 77 11.49 12.14 9.95
CA ARG A 77 12.79 12.80 10.15
C ARG A 77 13.91 12.19 9.31
N GLN A 78 14.01 10.86 9.26
CA GLN A 78 15.04 10.16 8.48
C GLN A 78 14.85 10.40 6.99
N LEU A 79 13.60 10.39 6.50
CA LEU A 79 13.30 10.71 5.11
C LEU A 79 13.70 12.14 4.75
N ARG A 80 13.42 13.10 5.65
CA ARG A 80 13.80 14.51 5.45
C ARG A 80 15.31 14.71 5.47
N GLN A 81 16.02 14.05 6.38
CA GLN A 81 17.49 14.07 6.41
C GLN A 81 18.08 13.49 5.12
N LEU A 82 17.57 12.35 4.66
CA LEU A 82 18.00 11.73 3.42
C LEU A 82 17.77 12.64 2.22
N PHE A 83 16.61 13.32 2.15
CA PHE A 83 16.32 14.30 1.12
C PHE A 83 17.35 15.43 1.10
N TRP A 84 17.62 16.09 2.24
CA TRP A 84 18.60 17.17 2.30
C TRP A 84 20.01 16.69 1.93
N LEU A 85 20.39 15.48 2.35
CA LEU A 85 21.71 14.94 2.05
C LEU A 85 21.86 14.58 0.56
N ALA A 86 20.88 13.88 -0.01
CA ALA A 86 20.92 13.44 -1.40
C ALA A 86 20.71 14.58 -2.39
N VAL A 87 19.80 15.50 -2.11
CA VAL A 87 19.38 16.55 -3.05
C VAL A 87 20.18 17.83 -2.87
N VAL A 88 20.67 18.14 -1.67
CA VAL A 88 21.38 19.40 -1.41
C VAL A 88 22.84 19.20 -1.10
N ALA A 89 23.18 18.30 -0.16
CA ALA A 89 24.58 18.12 0.23
C ALA A 89 25.45 17.57 -0.90
N LEU A 90 24.97 16.57 -1.66
CA LEU A 90 25.70 16.00 -2.80
C LEU A 90 25.96 17.03 -3.91
N PRO A 91 24.94 17.72 -4.48
CA PRO A 91 25.19 18.75 -5.48
C PRO A 91 26.01 19.92 -4.94
N GLY A 92 25.79 20.32 -3.69
CA GLY A 92 26.57 21.37 -3.02
C GLY A 92 28.06 21.03 -2.92
N ALA A 93 28.39 19.78 -2.54
CA ALA A 93 29.77 19.32 -2.48
C ALA A 93 30.45 19.34 -3.86
N VAL A 94 29.76 18.87 -4.91
CA VAL A 94 30.27 18.93 -6.28
C VAL A 94 30.51 20.37 -6.72
N MET A 95 29.58 21.28 -6.41
CA MET A 95 29.70 22.70 -6.73
C MET A 95 30.90 23.35 -6.03
N LEU A 96 31.10 23.06 -4.73
CA LEU A 96 32.23 23.56 -3.95
C LEU A 96 33.57 23.07 -4.51
N VAL A 97 33.67 21.78 -4.86
CA VAL A 97 34.88 21.23 -5.49
C VAL A 97 35.16 21.90 -6.83
N GLY A 98 34.12 22.11 -7.65
CA GLY A 98 34.25 22.83 -8.93
C GLY A 98 34.73 24.26 -8.77
N LEU A 99 34.13 25.03 -7.84
CA LEU A 99 34.55 26.39 -7.50
C LEU A 99 35.99 26.45 -6.98
N PHE A 100 36.35 25.53 -6.08
CA PHE A 100 37.70 25.45 -5.54
C PHE A 100 38.74 25.15 -6.62
N ALA A 101 38.44 24.23 -7.55
CA ALA A 101 39.31 23.91 -8.66
C ALA A 101 39.53 25.11 -9.59
N ILE A 102 38.49 25.89 -9.91
CA ILE A 102 38.60 27.11 -10.73
C ILE A 102 39.43 28.17 -10.01
N TRP A 103 39.20 28.38 -8.72
CA TRP A 103 39.93 29.38 -7.94
C TRP A 103 41.42 29.06 -7.85
N ARG A 104 41.77 27.78 -7.66
CA ARG A 104 43.16 27.31 -7.65
C ARG A 104 43.85 27.40 -9.02
N ARG A 105 43.08 27.38 -10.12
CA ARG A 105 43.61 27.49 -11.48
C ARG A 105 43.77 28.93 -11.97
N ARG A 106 43.05 29.88 -11.34
CA ARG A 106 43.14 31.32 -11.61
C ARG A 106 44.15 32.06 -10.73
N ARG A 107 44.69 31.39 -9.72
CA ARG A 107 45.80 31.85 -8.88
C ARG A 107 47.09 31.16 -9.30
#